data_AF-A0A1U7YPT6-F1
#
_entry.id   AF-A0A1U7YPT6-F1
#
_cell.length_a   1.000
_cell.length_b   1.000
_cell.length_c   1.000
_cell.angle_alpha   90.00
_cell.angle_beta   90.00
_cell.angle_gamma   90.00
#
_symmetry.space_group_name_H-M   'P 1'
#
loop_
_entity.id
_entity.type
_entity.pdbx_description
1 polymer ?
#
loop_
_entity_poly.entity_id
_entity_poly.type
_entity_poly.pdbx_seq_one_letter_code
_entity_poly.pdbx_strand_id
1 'polypeptide(L)'
;MAFLQSLKLFSLQVLLAFCIIALRFSPISVHALNIGIETNAGISLEKECSRTCESKFCAVPPLLRYGKYCGVLYSGCPGEQPCDGLDACCMKHDLCIQRKGNNYLNLECNQNFLNCVATFTKSGAPSFKGNTCSVGTVVRVITDVIDAAVVAGNIFKKP
;
A
#
# COMPACT_ATOMS: atom_id res chain seq x y z
N MET A 1 20.25 25.74 -51.29
CA MET A 1 19.83 24.58 -50.47
C MET A 1 20.56 24.47 -49.14
N ALA A 2 21.86 24.76 -49.04
CA ALA A 2 22.61 24.71 -47.77
C ALA A 2 22.11 25.67 -46.67
N PHE A 3 21.77 26.93 -47.01
CA PHE A 3 21.32 27.94 -46.04
C PHE A 3 20.03 27.55 -45.27
N LEU A 4 19.11 26.85 -45.94
CA LEU A 4 17.85 26.41 -45.33
C LEU A 4 18.04 25.20 -44.39
N GLN A 5 19.08 24.38 -44.64
CA GLN A 5 19.46 23.28 -43.75
C GLN A 5 20.17 23.80 -42.49
N SER A 6 21.02 24.82 -42.63
CA SER A 6 21.68 25.49 -41.50
C SER A 6 20.68 26.10 -40.52
N LEU A 7 19.61 26.72 -41.02
CA LEU A 7 18.55 27.32 -40.21
C LEU A 7 17.74 26.27 -39.41
N LYS A 8 17.48 25.11 -40.01
CA LYS A 8 16.77 24.00 -39.36
C LYS A 8 17.60 23.35 -38.25
N LEU A 9 18.91 23.17 -38.47
CA LEU A 9 19.80 22.66 -37.42
C LEU A 9 19.88 23.62 -36.23
N PHE A 10 19.97 24.93 -36.50
CA PHE A 10 20.01 25.94 -35.45
C PHE A 10 18.70 25.97 -34.65
N SER A 11 17.55 25.89 -35.33
CA SER A 11 16.24 25.82 -34.68
C SER A 11 16.08 24.57 -33.81
N LEU A 12 16.55 23.41 -34.28
CA LEU A 12 16.50 22.15 -33.51
C LEU A 12 17.40 22.21 -32.26
N GLN A 13 18.59 22.81 -32.37
CA GLN A 13 19.51 22.99 -31.25
C GLN A 13 18.94 23.93 -30.18
N VAL A 14 18.28 25.02 -30.60
CA VAL A 14 17.61 25.94 -29.68
C VAL A 14 16.42 25.26 -28.98
N LEU A 15 15.66 24.43 -29.69
CA LEU A 15 14.54 23.68 -29.11
C LEU A 15 15.02 22.64 -28.08
N LEU A 16 16.08 21.89 -28.41
CA LEU A 16 16.73 20.95 -27.49
C LEU A 16 17.28 21.66 -26.24
N ALA A 17 17.95 22.80 -26.41
CA ALA A 17 18.46 23.60 -25.30
C ALA A 17 17.32 24.10 -24.40
N PHE A 18 16.21 24.57 -24.98
CA PHE A 18 15.04 25.02 -24.23
C PHE A 18 14.37 23.88 -23.45
N CYS A 19 14.26 22.68 -24.04
CA CYS A 19 13.76 21.49 -23.34
C CYS A 19 14.66 21.09 -22.16
N ILE A 20 15.98 21.10 -22.33
CA ILE A 20 16.94 20.78 -21.26
C ILE A 20 16.85 21.80 -20.12
N ILE A 21 16.73 23.08 -20.45
CA ILE A 21 16.54 24.16 -19.46
C ILE A 21 15.20 23.96 -18.74
N ALA A 22 14.10 23.70 -19.45
CA ALA A 22 12.79 23.47 -18.83
C ALA A 22 12.77 22.24 -17.88
N LEU A 23 13.48 21.15 -18.23
CA LEU A 23 13.66 19.99 -17.35
C LEU A 23 14.51 20.30 -16.12
N ARG A 24 15.45 21.24 -16.21
CA ARG A 24 16.32 21.68 -15.09
C ARG A 24 15.64 22.71 -14.19
N PHE A 25 14.68 23.46 -14.71
CA PHE A 25 13.91 24.47 -13.99
C PHE A 25 12.52 24.01 -13.57
N SER A 26 12.14 22.77 -13.85
CA SER A 26 10.93 22.18 -13.28
C SER A 26 11.09 22.17 -11.75
N PRO A 27 10.27 22.91 -10.99
CA PRO A 27 10.33 22.90 -9.53
C PRO A 27 9.64 21.64 -9.03
N ILE A 28 10.13 20.46 -9.47
CA ILE A 28 9.71 19.20 -8.89
C ILE A 28 10.41 19.18 -7.54
N SER A 29 9.69 19.62 -6.52
CA SER A 29 10.12 19.49 -5.13
C SER A 29 10.50 18.04 -4.90
N VAL A 30 11.80 17.76 -4.77
CA VAL A 30 12.34 16.45 -4.36
C VAL A 30 11.92 16.06 -2.94
N HIS A 31 11.09 16.89 -2.29
CA HIS A 31 10.50 16.63 -0.98
C HIS A 31 9.02 16.20 -1.08
N ALA A 32 8.45 16.04 -2.28
CA ALA A 32 7.04 15.73 -2.46
C ALA A 32 6.62 14.29 -2.10
N LEU A 33 7.51 13.45 -1.58
CA LEU A 33 7.13 12.14 -1.05
C LEU A 33 7.89 11.76 0.24
N ASN A 34 7.97 12.70 1.18
CA ASN A 34 8.29 12.35 2.56
C ASN A 34 7.00 12.09 3.34
N ILE A 35 6.53 10.83 3.39
CA ILE A 35 5.53 10.40 4.38
C ILE A 35 6.26 10.08 5.71
N GLY A 36 7.19 10.96 6.10
CA GLY A 36 7.88 10.91 7.38
C GLY A 36 7.03 11.65 8.40
N ILE A 37 6.20 10.91 9.15
CA ILE A 37 5.42 11.47 10.25
C ILE A 37 6.32 11.67 11.48
N GLU A 38 7.16 12.69 11.44
CA GLU A 38 7.76 13.26 12.64
C GLU A 38 6.95 14.47 13.06
N THR A 39 5.93 14.26 13.89
CA THR A 39 5.21 15.36 14.55
C THR A 39 5.09 15.06 16.03
N ASN A 40 5.96 15.69 16.81
CA ASN A 40 5.80 15.88 18.25
C ASN A 40 5.04 17.22 18.48
N ALA A 41 3.81 17.28 17.98
CA ALA A 41 2.87 18.36 18.24
C ALA A 41 1.53 17.68 18.57
N GLY A 42 0.89 18.08 19.66
CA GLY A 42 -0.35 17.51 20.20
C GLY A 42 -1.61 17.68 19.34
N ILE A 43 -1.47 17.49 18.03
CA ILE A 43 -2.57 17.13 17.13
C ILE A 43 -2.80 15.64 17.40
N SER A 44 -3.85 15.32 18.14
CA SER A 44 -4.39 13.97 18.09
C SER A 44 -4.85 13.75 16.65
N LEU A 45 -3.96 13.23 15.81
CA LEU A 45 -4.35 12.33 14.74
C LEU A 45 -5.10 11.21 15.47
N GLU A 46 -6.39 11.40 15.65
CA GLU A 46 -7.30 10.27 15.60
C GLU A 46 -6.96 9.63 14.26
N LYS A 47 -6.01 8.68 14.27
CA LYS A 47 -5.71 7.82 13.15
C LYS A 47 -7.07 7.34 12.69
N GLU A 48 -7.52 7.78 11.52
CA GLU A 48 -8.81 7.39 10.99
C GLU A 48 -8.84 5.86 10.96
N CYS A 49 -9.51 5.29 11.94
CA CYS A 49 -9.65 3.86 12.14
C CYS A 49 -11.06 3.48 11.74
N SER A 50 -11.23 2.27 11.23
CA SER A 50 -12.52 1.84 10.70
C SER A 50 -13.41 1.24 11.79
N ARG A 51 -14.69 1.61 11.75
CA ARG A 51 -15.77 0.93 12.50
C ARG A 51 -16.76 0.24 11.57
N THR A 52 -16.50 0.27 10.26
CA THR A 52 -17.41 -0.16 9.20
C THR A 52 -16.79 -1.30 8.41
N CYS A 53 -17.59 -2.30 8.04
CA CYS A 53 -17.14 -3.38 7.17
C CYS A 53 -17.13 -2.91 5.72
N GLU A 54 -15.97 -2.48 5.24
CA GLU A 54 -15.78 -1.99 3.88
C GLU A 54 -15.61 -3.13 2.87
N SER A 55 -16.00 -2.90 1.62
CA SER A 55 -15.74 -3.81 0.50
C SER A 55 -15.43 -2.99 -0.77
N LYS A 56 -14.37 -2.18 -0.69
CA LYS A 56 -14.00 -1.20 -1.73
C LYS A 56 -12.66 -1.57 -2.38
N PHE A 57 -12.55 -1.27 -3.67
CA PHE A 57 -11.32 -1.46 -4.45
C PHE A 57 -10.75 -2.89 -4.36
N CYS A 58 -11.63 -3.90 -4.39
CA CYS A 58 -11.35 -5.31 -4.09
C CYS A 58 -10.18 -5.95 -4.86
N ALA A 59 -9.79 -5.38 -6.00
CA ALA A 59 -8.73 -5.88 -6.86
C ALA A 59 -7.55 -4.88 -7.03
N VAL A 60 -7.54 -3.79 -6.26
CA VAL A 60 -6.54 -2.72 -6.37
C VAL A 60 -5.77 -2.62 -5.05
N PRO A 61 -4.68 -3.39 -4.88
CA PRO A 61 -4.02 -3.54 -3.57
C PRO A 61 -3.67 -2.23 -2.84
N PRO A 62 -3.18 -1.15 -3.51
CA PRO A 62 -2.92 0.12 -2.83
C PRO A 62 -4.15 0.82 -2.24
N LEU A 63 -5.35 0.54 -2.76
CA LEU A 63 -6.60 1.19 -2.37
C LEU A 63 -7.58 0.23 -1.68
N LEU A 64 -7.28 -1.07 -1.65
CA LEU A 64 -8.13 -2.12 -1.13
C LEU A 64 -8.51 -1.81 0.32
N ARG A 65 -9.82 -1.83 0.59
CA ARG A 65 -10.39 -1.80 1.94
C ARG A 65 -11.42 -2.91 2.06
N TYR A 66 -11.08 -3.93 2.82
CA TYR A 66 -11.95 -5.09 3.09
C TYR A 66 -12.13 -5.26 4.60
N GLY A 67 -13.37 -5.45 5.03
CA GLY A 67 -13.70 -5.51 6.45
C GLY A 67 -13.31 -4.20 7.15
N LYS A 68 -12.75 -4.29 8.35
CA LYS A 68 -12.22 -3.13 9.09
C LYS A 68 -10.70 -3.05 9.08
N TYR A 69 -10.01 -4.14 8.75
CA TYR A 69 -8.57 -4.30 8.97
C TYR A 69 -7.77 -4.64 7.72
N CYS A 70 -8.39 -5.13 6.64
CA CYS A 70 -7.62 -5.48 5.44
C CYS A 70 -7.43 -4.26 4.54
N GLY A 71 -6.24 -3.67 4.56
CA GLY A 71 -5.83 -2.61 3.64
C GLY A 71 -4.49 -1.99 4.00
N VAL A 72 -3.83 -1.34 3.05
CA VAL A 72 -2.58 -0.62 3.31
C VAL A 72 -2.89 0.65 4.10
N LEU A 73 -2.21 0.84 5.24
CA LEU A 73 -2.41 1.98 6.15
C LEU A 73 -3.88 2.16 6.58
N TYR A 74 -4.62 1.06 6.67
CA TYR A 74 -6.03 1.01 7.02
C TYR A 74 -6.23 -0.07 8.08
N SER A 75 -6.85 0.28 9.20
CA SER A 75 -7.07 -0.64 10.32
C SER A 75 -8.32 -0.27 11.12
N GLY A 76 -8.84 -1.21 11.90
CA GLY A 76 -10.04 -1.02 12.71
C GLY A 76 -9.76 -0.28 14.03
N CYS A 77 -10.78 0.38 14.57
CA CYS A 77 -10.65 1.09 15.84
C CYS A 77 -10.44 0.14 17.04
N PRO A 78 -9.83 0.63 18.14
CA PRO A 78 -9.74 -0.15 19.37
C PRO A 78 -11.11 -0.68 19.82
N GLY A 79 -11.19 -1.98 20.09
CA GLY A 79 -12.40 -2.66 20.54
C GLY A 79 -13.34 -3.13 19.42
N GLU A 80 -13.11 -2.73 18.17
CA GLU A 80 -13.89 -3.24 17.05
C GLU A 80 -13.59 -4.72 16.82
N GLN A 81 -14.65 -5.49 16.52
CA GLN A 81 -14.50 -6.89 16.10
C GLN A 81 -14.31 -6.96 14.58
N PRO A 82 -13.54 -7.93 14.07
CA PRO A 82 -13.39 -8.16 12.64
C PRO A 82 -14.73 -8.60 12.03
N CYS A 83 -14.91 -8.25 10.77
CA CYS A 83 -16.16 -8.49 10.05
C CYS A 83 -16.35 -9.98 9.70
N ASP A 84 -15.26 -10.68 9.39
CA ASP A 84 -15.24 -12.12 9.10
C ASP A 84 -13.88 -12.76 9.44
N GLY A 85 -13.69 -14.02 9.03
CA GLY A 85 -12.44 -14.74 9.27
C GLY A 85 -11.22 -14.20 8.52
N LEU A 86 -11.40 -13.59 7.34
CA LEU A 86 -10.31 -12.96 6.59
C LEU A 86 -9.90 -11.65 7.26
N ASP A 87 -10.87 -10.84 7.63
CA ASP A 87 -10.66 -9.59 8.36
C ASP A 87 -10.00 -9.83 9.73
N ALA A 88 -10.29 -10.96 10.38
CA ALA A 88 -9.62 -11.37 11.60
C ALA A 88 -8.13 -11.71 11.37
N CYS A 89 -7.75 -12.22 10.20
CA CYS A 89 -6.34 -12.40 9.84
C CYS A 89 -5.63 -11.04 9.69
N CYS A 90 -6.27 -10.08 9.03
CA CYS A 90 -5.74 -8.73 8.87
C CYS A 90 -5.58 -8.01 10.22
N MET A 91 -6.58 -8.09 11.10
CA MET A 91 -6.50 -7.54 12.46
C MET A 91 -5.29 -8.09 13.24
N LYS A 92 -5.03 -9.41 13.15
CA LYS A 92 -3.87 -10.03 13.81
C LYS A 92 -2.55 -9.57 13.19
N HIS A 93 -2.51 -9.38 11.88
CA HIS A 93 -1.34 -8.89 11.17
C HIS A 93 -1.03 -7.44 11.56
N ASP A 94 -2.00 -6.55 11.53
CA ASP A 94 -1.85 -5.14 11.94
C ASP A 94 -1.29 -5.03 13.37
N LEU A 95 -1.86 -5.80 14.31
CA LEU A 95 -1.39 -5.85 15.69
C LEU A 95 0.03 -6.40 15.80
N CYS A 96 0.39 -7.39 14.98
CA CYS A 96 1.74 -7.92 14.91
C CYS A 96 2.72 -6.87 14.40
N ILE A 97 2.41 -6.20 13.28
CA ILE A 97 3.22 -5.13 12.69
C ILE A 97 3.44 -4.00 13.69
N GLN A 98 2.38 -3.57 14.39
CA GLN A 98 2.47 -2.55 15.44
C GLN A 98 3.45 -2.97 16.54
N ARG A 99 3.35 -4.21 17.04
CA ARG A 99 4.25 -4.77 18.07
C ARG A 99 5.69 -4.91 17.60
N LYS A 100 5.92 -5.08 16.30
CA LYS A 100 7.25 -5.14 15.66
C LYS A 100 7.77 -3.77 15.21
N GLY A 101 7.27 -2.69 15.81
CA GLY A 101 7.75 -1.32 15.53
C GLY A 101 7.36 -0.81 14.14
N ASN A 102 6.16 -1.17 13.67
CA ASN A 102 5.65 -0.84 12.33
C ASN A 102 6.52 -1.40 11.18
N ASN A 103 7.25 -2.49 11.42
CA ASN A 103 8.04 -3.15 10.38
C ASN A 103 7.18 -4.07 9.50
N TYR A 104 6.61 -3.53 8.43
CA TYR A 104 5.80 -4.28 7.44
C TYR A 104 6.54 -5.42 6.72
N LEU A 105 7.88 -5.46 6.79
CA LEU A 105 8.70 -6.55 6.25
C LEU A 105 9.03 -7.64 7.28
N ASN A 106 8.42 -7.58 8.48
CA ASN A 106 8.66 -8.59 9.51
C ASN A 106 8.16 -9.97 9.05
N LEU A 107 9.10 -10.91 8.90
CA LEU A 107 8.84 -12.25 8.37
C LEU A 107 7.84 -13.04 9.21
N GLU A 108 7.93 -12.96 10.54
CA GLU A 108 7.02 -13.65 11.46
C GLU A 108 5.58 -13.17 11.24
N CYS A 109 5.35 -11.86 11.20
CA CYS A 109 4.01 -11.31 10.97
C CYS A 109 3.45 -11.73 9.61
N ASN A 110 4.25 -11.61 8.55
CA ASN A 110 3.82 -11.91 7.19
C ASN A 110 3.55 -13.41 6.98
N GLN A 111 4.41 -14.30 7.51
CA GLN A 111 4.20 -15.75 7.43
C GLN A 111 2.99 -16.21 8.25
N ASN A 112 2.81 -15.67 9.46
CA ASN A 112 1.64 -15.96 10.28
C ASN A 112 0.34 -15.51 9.60
N PHE A 113 0.37 -14.35 8.91
CA PHE A 113 -0.75 -13.89 8.12
C PHE A 113 -1.09 -14.85 6.97
N LEU A 114 -0.10 -15.28 6.18
CA LEU A 114 -0.30 -16.25 5.09
C LEU A 114 -0.93 -17.56 5.59
N ASN A 115 -0.44 -18.10 6.72
CA ASN A 115 -1.00 -19.30 7.34
C ASN A 115 -2.45 -19.10 7.82
N CYS A 116 -2.76 -17.91 8.35
CA CYS A 116 -4.12 -17.55 8.75
C CYS A 116 -5.07 -17.51 7.55
N VAL A 117 -4.68 -16.83 6.46
CA VAL A 117 -5.48 -16.73 5.24
C VAL A 117 -5.70 -18.11 4.59
N ALA A 118 -4.67 -18.97 4.57
CA ALA A 118 -4.81 -20.34 4.09
C ALA A 118 -5.81 -21.15 4.92
N THR A 119 -5.79 -20.99 6.24
CA THR A 119 -6.74 -21.66 7.16
C THR A 119 -8.17 -21.16 6.94
N PHE A 120 -8.36 -19.84 6.79
CA PHE A 120 -9.67 -19.25 6.47
C PHE A 120 -10.19 -19.77 5.11
N THR A 121 -9.34 -19.77 4.08
CA THR A 121 -9.72 -20.24 2.75
C THR A 121 -10.15 -21.71 2.78
N LYS A 122 -9.42 -22.55 3.53
CA LYS A 122 -9.73 -23.97 3.69
C LYS A 122 -11.02 -24.22 4.47
N SER A 123 -11.37 -23.35 5.44
CA SER A 123 -12.57 -23.55 6.25
C SER A 123 -13.86 -23.33 5.48
N GLY A 124 -13.82 -22.59 4.37
CA GLY A 124 -15.02 -22.22 3.60
C GLY A 124 -15.99 -21.34 4.39
N ALA A 125 -15.52 -20.70 5.48
CA ALA A 125 -16.35 -19.83 6.30
C ALA A 125 -16.92 -18.66 5.47
N PRO A 126 -18.17 -18.25 5.75
CA PRO A 126 -18.81 -17.18 5.01
C PRO A 126 -18.15 -15.82 5.29
N SER A 127 -18.30 -14.91 4.32
CA SER A 127 -18.00 -13.48 4.49
C SER A 127 -19.10 -12.76 5.28
N PHE A 128 -18.81 -11.54 5.72
CA PHE A 128 -19.80 -10.63 6.31
C PHE A 128 -20.92 -10.23 5.34
N LYS A 129 -22.09 -9.91 5.91
CA LYS A 129 -23.29 -9.47 5.16
C LYS A 129 -23.04 -8.14 4.45
N GLY A 130 -23.45 -8.06 3.19
CA GLY A 130 -23.32 -6.83 2.38
C GLY A 130 -21.95 -6.64 1.73
N ASN A 131 -21.04 -7.63 1.87
CA ASN A 131 -19.79 -7.64 1.11
C ASN A 131 -20.07 -7.67 -0.40
N THR A 132 -19.48 -6.72 -1.13
CA THR A 132 -19.56 -6.63 -2.60
C THR A 132 -18.31 -7.17 -3.31
N CYS A 133 -17.26 -7.50 -2.56
CA CYS A 133 -16.04 -8.11 -3.08
C CYS A 133 -16.19 -9.63 -3.23
N SER A 134 -15.59 -10.19 -4.29
CA SER A 134 -15.25 -11.62 -4.31
C SER A 134 -14.15 -11.90 -3.29
N VAL A 135 -14.46 -12.72 -2.28
CA VAL A 135 -13.50 -13.12 -1.23
C VAL A 135 -12.25 -13.75 -1.84
N GLY A 136 -12.40 -14.62 -2.84
CA GLY A 136 -11.25 -15.25 -3.52
C GLY A 136 -10.35 -14.24 -4.22
N THR A 137 -10.93 -13.18 -4.81
CA THR A 137 -10.14 -12.09 -5.41
C THR A 137 -9.35 -11.33 -4.35
N VAL A 138 -9.99 -11.00 -3.22
CA VAL A 138 -9.35 -10.29 -2.11
C VAL A 138 -8.21 -11.12 -1.52
N VAL A 139 -8.46 -12.42 -1.24
CA VAL A 139 -7.45 -13.36 -0.77
C VAL A 139 -6.24 -13.39 -1.69
N ARG A 140 -6.45 -13.58 -3.00
CA ARG A 140 -5.35 -13.62 -3.97
C ARG A 140 -4.53 -12.32 -3.94
N VAL A 141 -5.20 -11.17 -4.04
CA VAL A 141 -4.52 -9.87 -4.08
C VAL A 141 -3.70 -9.60 -2.81
N ILE A 142 -4.27 -9.91 -1.63
CA ILE A 142 -3.55 -9.68 -0.38
C ILE A 142 -2.39 -10.68 -0.23
N THR A 143 -2.58 -11.95 -0.59
CA THR A 143 -1.51 -12.96 -0.59
C THR A 143 -0.36 -12.55 -1.51
N ASP A 144 -0.63 -12.09 -2.73
CA ASP A 144 0.42 -11.64 -3.68
C ASP A 144 1.27 -10.50 -3.08
N VAL A 145 0.64 -9.53 -2.41
CA VAL A 145 1.34 -8.42 -1.74
C VAL A 145 2.18 -8.92 -0.56
N ILE A 146 1.63 -9.82 0.25
CA ILE A 146 2.35 -10.33 1.43
C ILE A 146 3.50 -11.25 1.03
N ASP A 147 3.35 -12.07 -0.01
CA ASP A 147 4.44 -12.88 -0.56
C ASP A 147 5.59 -11.98 -1.05
N ALA A 148 5.28 -10.88 -1.75
CA ALA A 148 6.28 -9.89 -2.13
C ALA A 148 6.97 -9.26 -0.90
N ALA A 149 6.22 -8.98 0.17
CA ALA A 149 6.77 -8.47 1.43
C ALA A 149 7.67 -9.50 2.15
N VAL A 150 7.35 -10.80 2.08
CA VAL A 150 8.20 -11.89 2.60
C VAL A 150 9.49 -11.97 1.80
N VAL A 151 9.43 -11.91 0.46
CA VAL A 151 10.63 -11.90 -0.40
C VAL A 151 11.51 -10.70 -0.05
N ALA A 152 10.91 -9.50 0.03
CA ALA A 152 11.62 -8.29 0.42
C ALA A 152 12.24 -8.39 1.83
N GLY A 153 11.51 -8.91 2.82
CA GLY A 153 12.01 -9.10 4.19
C GLY A 153 13.19 -10.07 4.28
N ASN A 154 13.24 -11.08 3.42
CA ASN A 154 14.38 -12.01 3.33
C ASN A 154 15.63 -11.37 2.70
N ILE A 155 15.45 -10.39 1.81
CA ILE A 155 16.54 -9.64 1.16
C ILE A 155 17.06 -8.54 2.08
N PHE A 156 16.16 -7.73 2.62
CA PHE A 156 16.47 -6.52 3.39
C PHE A 156 16.50 -6.77 4.91
N LYS A 157 16.92 -7.97 5.35
CA LYS A 157 16.97 -8.34 6.77
C LYS A 157 17.57 -7.18 7.56
N LYS A 158 16.74 -6.50 8.38
CA LYS A 158 17.25 -5.54 9.34
C LYS A 158 18.18 -6.31 10.28
N PRO A 159 19.41 -5.83 10.55
CA PRO A 159 20.25 -6.42 11.58
C PRO A 159 19.54 -6.41 12.94
#